data_AF-A0AAV0ZPL3-F1
#
_entry.id   AF-A0AAV0ZPL3-F1
#
_cell.length_a   1.000
_cell.length_b   1.000
_cell.length_c   1.000
_cell.angle_alpha   90.00
_cell.angle_beta   90.00
_cell.angle_gamma   90.00
#
_symmetry.space_group_name_H-M   'P 1'
#
loop_
_entity.id
_entity.type
_entity.pdbx_description
1 polymer ?
#
loop_
_entity_poly.entity_id
_entity_poly.type
_entity_poly.pdbx_seq_one_letter_code
_entity_poly.pdbx_strand_id
1 'polypeptide(L)'
;MSHNNHQASSSTLGRRPPGRPPGSKNKPKMPIIEKYDNPNALNSHILEITSGSDVSLSLFDYARRQGRGISILCGNGIVTHVRLLQPTGNIEILQGNFEILSISGTIFPSETLSSAGELVVHLMGTSGQVIGGIVMPPLMASSSVTLMATSFVNTASQNISLMTNDLIECESGHVAKSDIGLLNTERSISEMINKMSSNTNHFG
;
A
#
# COMPACT_ATOMS: atom_id res chain seq x y z
N MET A 1 -21.45 -103.56 11.68
CA MET A 1 -21.91 -102.27 12.25
C MET A 1 -21.49 -101.17 11.31
N SER A 2 -22.47 -100.42 10.77
CA SER A 2 -22.33 -99.10 10.15
C SER A 2 -23.74 -98.53 9.99
N HIS A 3 -23.96 -97.26 10.38
CA HIS A 3 -24.62 -96.23 9.56
C HIS A 3 -24.84 -94.93 10.37
N ASN A 4 -24.66 -93.79 9.69
CA ASN A 4 -24.92 -92.41 10.13
C ASN A 4 -26.44 -92.20 10.37
N ASN A 5 -26.93 -91.13 11.04
CA ASN A 5 -26.97 -89.79 10.45
C ASN A 5 -27.32 -88.61 11.40
N HIS A 6 -27.15 -87.41 10.85
CA HIS A 6 -27.47 -86.05 11.34
C HIS A 6 -28.96 -85.84 11.79
N GLN A 7 -29.43 -84.71 12.35
CA GLN A 7 -28.96 -83.30 12.32
C GLN A 7 -29.67 -82.38 13.35
N ALA A 8 -29.04 -81.22 13.67
CA ALA A 8 -29.66 -79.94 14.10
C ALA A 8 -30.43 -79.89 15.46
N SER A 9 -30.52 -78.78 16.20
CA SER A 9 -30.16 -77.36 15.96
C SER A 9 -29.87 -76.61 17.28
N SER A 10 -29.11 -75.51 17.22
CA SER A 10 -29.25 -74.37 18.16
C SER A 10 -28.66 -73.10 17.55
N SER A 11 -29.31 -71.95 17.76
CA SER A 11 -28.99 -70.66 17.14
C SER A 11 -28.20 -69.73 18.06
N THR A 12 -27.24 -68.98 17.51
CA THR A 12 -26.70 -67.78 18.17
C THR A 12 -26.43 -66.65 17.18
N LEU A 13 -26.84 -65.45 17.56
CA LEU A 13 -26.73 -64.20 16.80
C LEU A 13 -25.26 -63.74 16.68
N GLY A 14 -24.81 -63.43 15.45
CA GLY A 14 -23.48 -62.85 15.18
C GLY A 14 -23.60 -61.48 14.52
N ARG A 15 -23.21 -60.41 15.22
CA ARG A 15 -23.26 -59.03 14.71
C ARG A 15 -22.27 -58.85 13.54
N ARG A 16 -22.72 -58.28 12.42
CA ARG A 16 -21.78 -57.67 11.45
C ARG A 16 -21.13 -56.45 12.12
N PRO A 17 -19.80 -56.29 12.10
CA PRO A 17 -19.17 -55.09 12.62
C PRO A 17 -19.57 -53.88 11.75
N PRO A 18 -19.64 -52.65 12.32
CA PRO A 18 -19.95 -51.44 11.57
C PRO A 18 -18.75 -51.04 10.68
N GLY A 19 -18.59 -51.76 9.57
CA GLY A 19 -17.68 -51.38 8.50
C GLY A 19 -18.18 -50.09 7.83
N ARG A 20 -17.34 -49.05 7.88
CA ARG A 20 -17.49 -47.73 7.27
C ARG A 20 -18.19 -47.80 5.88
N PRO A 21 -19.16 -46.92 5.56
CA PRO A 21 -19.87 -46.96 4.28
C PRO A 21 -18.94 -47.09 3.06
N PRO A 22 -19.21 -47.99 2.10
CA PRO A 22 -18.45 -48.12 0.87
C PRO A 22 -18.57 -46.82 0.06
N GLY A 23 -17.57 -45.94 0.17
CA GLY A 23 -17.68 -44.58 -0.36
C GLY A 23 -16.81 -43.54 0.33
N SER A 24 -16.27 -43.82 1.53
CA SER A 24 -15.22 -42.98 2.13
C SER A 24 -13.86 -43.21 1.45
N LYS A 25 -13.80 -43.00 0.12
CA LYS A 25 -12.55 -42.69 -0.57
C LYS A 25 -11.98 -41.45 0.12
N ASN A 26 -10.73 -41.52 0.56
CA ASN A 26 -10.02 -40.37 1.11
C ASN A 26 -10.25 -39.17 0.17
N LYS A 27 -10.97 -38.14 0.63
CA LYS A 27 -10.67 -36.81 0.14
C LYS A 27 -9.20 -36.61 0.49
N PRO A 28 -8.29 -36.38 -0.48
CA PRO A 28 -6.91 -36.09 -0.13
C PRO A 28 -6.95 -34.97 0.90
N LYS A 29 -6.20 -35.12 2.01
CA LYS A 29 -6.05 -34.02 2.96
C LYS A 29 -5.68 -32.79 2.13
N MET A 30 -6.44 -31.70 2.28
CA MET A 30 -6.09 -30.45 1.62
C MET A 30 -4.61 -30.21 1.90
N PRO A 31 -3.76 -29.98 0.86
CA PRO A 31 -2.35 -29.74 1.09
C PRO A 31 -2.23 -28.66 2.16
N ILE A 32 -1.53 -28.98 3.24
CA ILE A 32 -1.10 -27.94 4.18
C ILE A 32 -0.05 -27.17 3.40
N ILE A 33 -0.50 -26.13 2.71
CA ILE A 33 0.38 -25.10 2.18
C ILE A 33 0.92 -24.43 3.42
N GLU A 34 2.09 -24.88 3.86
CA GLU A 34 2.89 -24.14 4.83
C GLU A 34 3.03 -22.73 4.26
N LYS A 35 2.46 -21.74 4.96
CA LYS A 35 2.65 -20.35 4.60
C LYS A 35 4.12 -20.06 4.78
N TYR A 36 4.86 -20.08 3.68
CA TYR A 36 6.22 -19.58 3.65
C TYR A 36 6.15 -18.06 3.77
N ASP A 37 6.00 -17.60 5.00
CA ASP A 37 6.05 -16.20 5.38
C ASP A 37 7.49 -15.73 5.20
N ASN A 38 7.85 -15.45 3.94
CA ASN A 38 9.13 -14.89 3.57
C ASN A 38 9.27 -13.54 4.30
N PRO A 39 10.25 -13.36 5.22
CA PRO A 39 10.43 -12.09 5.91
C PRO A 39 10.76 -10.94 4.95
N ASN A 40 11.19 -11.27 3.72
CA ASN A 40 11.47 -10.30 2.65
C ASN A 40 10.28 -10.05 1.71
N ALA A 41 9.10 -10.64 1.96
CA ALA A 41 7.91 -10.38 1.18
C ALA A 41 7.43 -8.92 1.30
N LEU A 42 6.84 -8.42 0.20
CA LEU A 42 6.01 -7.22 0.23
C LEU A 42 4.72 -7.55 0.98
N ASN A 43 4.37 -6.71 1.95
CA ASN A 43 3.12 -6.85 2.71
C ASN A 43 2.28 -5.60 2.48
N SER A 44 1.04 -5.78 2.04
CA SER A 44 0.08 -4.69 1.84
C SER A 44 -0.62 -4.32 3.16
N HIS A 45 -0.78 -3.03 3.40
CA HIS A 45 -1.39 -2.47 4.60
C HIS A 45 -2.46 -1.45 4.21
N ILE A 46 -3.51 -1.36 5.03
CA ILE A 46 -4.40 -0.21 5.07
C ILE A 46 -4.04 0.54 6.35
N LEU A 47 -3.65 1.81 6.22
CA LEU A 47 -3.28 2.67 7.33
C LEU A 47 -4.38 3.73 7.49
N GLU A 48 -5.01 3.75 8.67
CA GLU A 48 -5.97 4.80 9.03
C GLU A 48 -5.27 5.82 9.94
N ILE A 49 -5.37 7.09 9.59
CA ILE A 49 -4.78 8.22 10.33
C ILE A 49 -5.91 9.08 10.86
N THR A 50 -5.97 9.23 12.18
CA THR A 50 -7.04 9.94 12.88
C THR A 50 -7.03 11.45 12.60
N SER A 51 -8.21 12.07 12.56
CA SER A 51 -8.37 13.54 12.54
C SER A 51 -7.52 14.21 13.63
N GLY A 52 -6.94 15.36 13.31
CA GLY A 52 -6.03 16.11 14.17
C GLY A 52 -4.58 15.59 14.20
N SER A 53 -4.26 14.53 13.46
CA SER A 53 -2.91 13.95 13.39
C SER A 53 -2.15 14.45 12.16
N ASP A 54 -0.83 14.61 12.25
CA ASP A 54 0.02 14.86 11.08
C ASP A 54 0.22 13.55 10.30
N VAL A 55 -0.27 13.52 9.06
CA VAL A 55 -0.20 12.37 8.15
C VAL A 55 1.25 11.99 7.88
N SER A 56 2.12 12.96 7.65
CA SER A 56 3.53 12.72 7.32
C SER A 56 4.26 12.10 8.51
N LEU A 57 4.17 12.72 9.69
CA LEU A 57 4.74 12.21 10.94
C LEU A 57 4.23 10.80 11.30
N SER A 58 2.93 10.56 11.15
CA SER A 58 2.30 9.26 11.45
C SER A 58 2.92 8.13 10.61
N LEU A 59 3.24 8.41 9.34
CA LEU A 59 3.88 7.48 8.43
C LEU A 59 5.37 7.24 8.76
N PHE A 60 6.13 8.28 9.15
CA PHE A 60 7.50 8.10 9.64
C PHE A 60 7.55 7.22 10.88
N ASP A 61 6.71 7.52 11.88
CA ASP A 61 6.65 6.71 13.08
C ASP A 61 6.18 5.29 12.78
N TYR A 62 5.31 5.08 11.78
CA TYR A 62 4.95 3.73 11.34
C TYR A 62 6.14 2.99 10.72
N ALA A 63 6.82 3.56 9.71
CA ALA A 63 7.99 2.96 9.07
C ALA A 63 9.10 2.63 10.09
N ARG A 64 9.38 3.57 11.00
CA ARG A 64 10.36 3.42 12.08
C ARG A 64 9.99 2.33 13.07
N ARG A 65 8.71 2.22 13.47
CA ARG A 65 8.21 1.13 14.35
C ARG A 65 8.27 -0.24 13.67
N GLN A 66 8.04 -0.31 12.36
CA GLN A 66 8.12 -1.56 11.58
C GLN A 66 9.56 -1.95 11.21
N GLY A 67 10.53 -1.03 11.26
CA GLY A 67 11.90 -1.25 10.79
C GLY A 67 11.98 -1.53 9.28
N ARG A 68 10.99 -1.09 8.51
CA ARG A 68 10.79 -1.40 7.08
C ARG A 68 10.47 -0.15 6.29
N GLY A 69 10.92 -0.10 5.04
CA GLY A 69 10.47 0.91 4.09
C GLY A 69 8.98 0.71 3.79
N ILE A 70 8.25 1.81 3.56
CA ILE A 70 6.85 1.79 3.18
C ILE A 70 6.65 2.61 1.90
N SER A 71 5.90 2.09 0.94
CA SER A 71 5.47 2.81 -0.25
C SER A 71 3.96 3.03 -0.17
N ILE A 72 3.53 4.29 -0.22
CA ILE A 72 2.13 4.70 -0.30
C ILE A 72 1.70 4.62 -1.76
N LEU A 73 0.70 3.79 -2.03
CA LEU A 73 0.19 3.54 -3.38
C LEU A 73 -0.94 4.52 -3.76
N CYS A 74 -1.83 4.77 -2.80
CA CYS A 74 -2.94 5.72 -2.91
C CYS A 74 -3.49 6.03 -1.51
N GLY A 75 -4.42 6.98 -1.45
CA GLY A 75 -5.16 7.29 -0.23
C GLY A 75 -6.18 8.39 -0.45
N ASN A 76 -7.07 8.56 0.53
CA ASN A 76 -8.19 9.49 0.47
C ASN A 76 -8.49 10.07 1.86
N GLY A 77 -9.08 11.26 1.90
CA GLY A 77 -9.44 11.98 3.12
C GLY A 77 -9.30 13.49 2.95
N ILE A 78 -9.62 14.26 4.00
CA ILE A 78 -9.54 15.72 4.00
C ILE A 78 -8.35 16.15 4.86
N VAL A 79 -7.51 17.03 4.33
CA VAL A 79 -6.32 17.59 4.99
C VAL A 79 -6.40 19.10 5.13
N THR A 80 -5.56 19.65 6.01
CA THR A 80 -5.44 21.08 6.30
C THR A 80 -4.01 21.42 6.72
N HIS A 81 -3.69 22.71 6.92
CA HIS A 81 -2.34 23.24 7.17
C HIS A 81 -1.31 22.73 6.14
N VAL A 82 -1.70 22.66 4.88
CA VAL A 82 -0.94 22.03 3.81
C VAL A 82 0.25 22.93 3.42
N ARG A 83 1.43 22.33 3.26
CA ARG A 83 2.61 22.99 2.68
C ARG A 83 3.16 22.09 1.57
N LEU A 84 3.38 22.65 0.39
CA LEU A 84 3.88 21.91 -0.78
C LEU A 84 5.13 22.57 -1.34
N LEU A 85 6.11 21.76 -1.72
CA LEU A 85 7.17 22.16 -2.63
C LEU A 85 6.69 21.88 -4.06
N GLN A 86 6.46 22.95 -4.81
CA GLN A 86 6.05 22.92 -6.21
C GLN A 86 7.22 22.46 -7.11
N PRO A 87 6.95 21.86 -8.28
CA PRO A 87 7.99 21.53 -9.27
C PRO A 87 8.82 22.73 -9.75
N THR A 88 8.31 23.95 -9.57
CA THR A 88 9.02 25.21 -9.84
C THR A 88 10.03 25.61 -8.75
N GLY A 89 10.19 24.79 -7.70
CA GLY A 89 11.04 25.08 -6.54
C GLY A 89 10.41 26.01 -5.49
N ASN A 90 9.20 26.53 -5.74
CA ASN A 90 8.49 27.41 -4.82
C ASN A 90 7.81 26.61 -3.70
N ILE A 91 7.80 27.16 -2.47
CA ILE A 91 7.02 26.60 -1.36
C ILE A 91 5.67 27.32 -1.30
N GLU A 92 4.60 26.55 -1.43
CA GLU A 92 3.22 27.02 -1.33
C GLU A 92 2.63 26.60 0.02
N ILE A 93 1.91 27.50 0.69
CA ILE A 93 1.29 27.26 2.00
C ILE A 93 -0.21 27.52 1.85
N LEU A 94 -1.02 26.48 2.05
CA LEU A 94 -2.45 26.47 1.79
C LEU A 94 -3.24 26.33 3.09
N GLN A 95 -4.20 27.22 3.28
CA GLN A 95 -5.07 27.29 4.45
C GLN A 95 -6.50 26.89 4.08
N GLY A 96 -7.19 26.21 5.00
CA GLY A 96 -8.51 25.62 4.76
C GLY A 96 -8.48 24.10 4.68
N ASN A 97 -9.58 23.51 4.21
CA ASN A 97 -9.73 22.06 4.02
C ASN A 97 -9.57 21.70 2.55
N PHE A 98 -8.80 20.65 2.28
CA PHE A 98 -8.52 20.14 0.94
C PHE A 98 -8.77 18.63 0.88
N GLU A 99 -9.45 18.18 -0.17
CA GLU A 99 -9.66 16.75 -0.40
C GLU A 99 -8.45 16.14 -1.11
N ILE A 100 -7.96 15.01 -0.60
CA ILE A 100 -6.91 14.22 -1.26
C ILE A 100 -7.52 13.53 -2.49
N LEU A 101 -7.13 13.97 -3.68
CA LEU A 101 -7.42 13.28 -4.95
C LEU A 101 -6.43 12.14 -5.20
N SER A 102 -5.16 12.35 -4.80
CA SER A 102 -4.11 11.34 -4.88
C SER A 102 -3.02 11.63 -3.84
N ILE A 103 -2.42 10.56 -3.32
CA ILE A 103 -1.23 10.59 -2.49
C ILE A 103 -0.38 9.36 -2.79
N SER A 104 0.91 9.56 -3.05
CA SER A 104 1.88 8.49 -3.28
C SER A 104 3.26 8.91 -2.80
N GLY A 105 4.14 7.95 -2.53
CA GLY A 105 5.51 8.23 -2.11
C GLY A 105 6.14 7.07 -1.36
N THR A 106 7.39 7.22 -0.91
CA THR A 106 8.13 6.17 -0.21
C THR A 106 8.86 6.74 0.99
N ILE A 107 8.66 6.12 2.16
CA ILE A 107 9.25 6.51 3.43
C ILE A 107 10.15 5.39 3.96
N PHE A 108 11.34 5.75 4.43
CA PHE A 108 12.32 4.81 4.99
C PHE A 108 12.49 5.01 6.51
N PRO A 109 12.79 3.95 7.29
CA PRO A 109 12.92 4.03 8.76
C PRO A 109 13.99 5.01 9.29
N SER A 110 14.95 5.36 8.44
CA SER A 110 16.10 6.22 8.77
C SER A 110 15.93 7.68 8.29
N GLU A 111 14.84 8.02 7.61
CA GLU A 111 14.61 9.39 7.16
C GLU A 111 14.35 10.33 8.34
N THR A 112 14.88 11.54 8.23
CA THR A 112 14.57 12.63 9.15
C THR A 112 13.25 13.27 8.74
N LEU A 113 12.43 13.68 9.72
CA LEU A 113 11.10 14.26 9.47
C LEU A 113 11.12 15.47 8.52
N SER A 114 12.25 16.20 8.43
CA SER A 114 12.44 17.30 7.48
C SER A 114 12.41 16.85 6.01
N SER A 115 12.78 15.59 5.73
CA SER A 115 12.53 14.92 4.45
C SER A 115 11.21 14.18 4.56
N ALA A 116 10.11 14.79 4.11
CA ALA A 116 8.85 14.10 3.86
C ALA A 116 8.99 13.12 2.68
N GLY A 117 9.66 11.98 2.94
CA GLY A 117 9.99 10.85 2.07
C GLY A 117 9.11 10.75 0.83
N GLU A 118 9.57 11.44 -0.21
CA GLU A 118 8.99 11.57 -1.57
C GLU A 118 7.45 11.53 -1.63
N LEU A 119 6.76 12.09 -0.63
CA LEU A 119 5.30 12.13 -0.57
C LEU A 119 4.81 13.21 -1.52
N VAL A 120 4.24 12.81 -2.64
CA VAL A 120 3.51 13.70 -3.56
C VAL A 120 2.03 13.59 -3.27
N VAL A 121 1.35 14.74 -3.23
CA VAL A 121 -0.11 14.84 -3.12
C VAL A 121 -0.68 15.64 -4.26
N HIS A 122 -1.92 15.33 -4.64
CA HIS A 122 -2.79 16.16 -5.46
C HIS A 122 -4.07 16.42 -4.67
N LEU A 123 -4.40 17.70 -4.48
CA LEU A 123 -5.39 18.17 -3.53
C LEU A 123 -6.40 19.07 -4.23
N MET A 124 -7.69 18.93 -3.87
CA MET A 124 -8.76 19.80 -4.35
C MET A 124 -9.21 20.77 -3.24
N GLY A 125 -9.19 22.06 -3.52
CA GLY A 125 -9.80 23.09 -2.67
C GLY A 125 -11.30 23.21 -2.87
N THR A 126 -12.01 23.83 -1.92
CA THR A 126 -13.48 23.99 -1.96
C THR A 126 -14.02 24.81 -3.13
N SER A 127 -13.15 25.53 -3.84
CA SER A 127 -13.40 26.26 -5.09
C SER A 127 -13.32 25.39 -6.35
N GLY A 128 -12.97 24.11 -6.22
CA GLY A 128 -12.69 23.21 -7.35
C GLY A 128 -11.29 23.33 -7.94
N GLN A 129 -10.44 24.22 -7.42
CA GLN A 129 -9.03 24.31 -7.84
C GLN A 129 -8.24 23.08 -7.38
N VAL A 130 -7.40 22.52 -8.26
CA VAL A 130 -6.51 21.40 -7.96
C VAL A 130 -5.07 21.88 -7.87
N ILE A 131 -4.38 21.52 -6.80
CA ILE A 131 -2.97 21.85 -6.56
C ILE A 131 -2.24 20.57 -6.19
N GLY A 132 -1.07 20.33 -6.78
CA GLY A 132 -0.21 19.18 -6.46
C GLY A 132 1.20 19.61 -6.08
N GLY A 133 1.98 18.70 -5.49
CA GLY A 133 3.38 18.93 -5.15
C GLY A 133 3.90 17.96 -4.08
N ILE A 134 5.20 18.09 -3.76
CA ILE A 134 5.83 17.30 -2.70
C ILE A 134 5.42 17.88 -1.35
N VAL A 135 4.90 17.06 -0.44
CA VAL A 135 4.52 17.44 0.92
C VAL A 135 5.73 18.00 1.67
N MET A 136 5.52 19.09 2.39
CA MET A 136 6.43 19.59 3.42
C MET A 136 5.69 19.56 4.77
N PRO A 137 6.22 18.95 5.84
CA PRO A 137 5.46 18.79 7.07
C PRO A 137 5.12 20.13 7.75
N PRO A 138 4.00 20.21 8.49
CA PRO A 138 3.02 19.13 8.71
C PRO A 138 2.04 18.97 7.54
N LEU A 139 1.39 17.80 7.46
CA LEU A 139 0.19 17.59 6.64
C LEU A 139 -0.94 17.12 7.56
N MET A 140 -1.76 18.05 8.06
CA MET A 140 -2.71 17.73 9.13
C MET A 140 -3.98 17.08 8.58
N ALA A 141 -4.36 15.94 9.15
CA ALA A 141 -5.63 15.29 8.87
C ALA A 141 -6.80 16.10 9.46
N SER A 142 -7.71 16.58 8.62
CA SER A 142 -8.93 17.28 9.02
C SER A 142 -10.06 16.27 9.30
N SER A 143 -10.19 15.25 8.45
CA SER A 143 -10.99 14.03 8.70
C SER A 143 -10.09 12.84 9.07
N SER A 144 -10.66 11.63 9.23
CA SER A 144 -9.85 10.41 9.06
C SER A 144 -9.27 10.37 7.64
N VAL A 145 -8.04 9.91 7.49
CA VAL A 145 -7.33 9.73 6.22
C VAL A 145 -6.94 8.25 6.09
N THR A 146 -7.39 7.61 5.03
CA THR A 146 -7.13 6.18 4.76
C THR A 146 -6.10 6.07 3.63
N LEU A 147 -5.03 5.32 3.87
CA LEU A 147 -3.94 5.12 2.92
C LEU A 147 -3.77 3.62 2.63
N MET A 148 -3.53 3.28 1.36
CA MET A 148 -3.09 1.96 0.96
C MET A 148 -1.56 1.98 0.78
N ALA A 149 -0.86 1.11 1.50
CA ALA A 149 0.59 1.06 1.52
C ALA A 149 1.12 -0.36 1.29
N THR A 150 2.39 -0.47 0.92
CA THR A 150 3.14 -1.74 0.94
C THR A 150 4.43 -1.56 1.73
N SER A 151 4.78 -2.51 2.59
CA SER A 151 6.04 -2.49 3.34
C SER A 151 7.05 -3.48 2.75
N PHE A 152 8.29 -3.05 2.61
CA PHE A 152 9.40 -3.82 2.05
C PHE A 152 10.64 -3.76 2.98
N VAL A 153 11.56 -4.72 2.83
CA VAL A 153 12.81 -4.71 3.61
C VAL A 153 13.63 -3.51 3.17
N ASN A 154 14.15 -2.75 4.13
CA ASN A 154 15.00 -1.60 3.87
C ASN A 154 16.21 -2.03 3.01
N THR A 155 16.16 -1.70 1.73
CA THR A 155 17.16 -2.03 0.72
C THR A 155 17.65 -0.71 0.16
N ALA A 156 18.96 -0.53 0.04
CA ALA A 156 19.52 0.74 -0.39
C ALA A 156 18.99 1.14 -1.78
N SER A 157 18.34 2.31 -1.86
CA SER A 157 17.89 2.90 -3.12
C SER A 157 19.10 3.11 -4.03
N GLN A 158 19.17 2.38 -5.14
CA GLN A 158 20.16 2.63 -6.18
C GLN A 158 19.60 3.69 -7.13
N ASN A 159 20.25 4.85 -7.16
CA ASN A 159 19.92 5.88 -8.14
C ASN A 159 20.41 5.42 -9.52
N ILE A 160 19.48 5.24 -10.47
CA ILE A 160 19.81 4.98 -11.87
C ILE A 160 19.88 6.34 -12.56
N SER A 161 21.08 6.93 -12.57
CA SER A 161 21.31 8.21 -13.24
C SER A 161 21.01 8.07 -14.74
N LEU A 162 19.98 8.78 -15.20
CA LEU A 162 19.69 8.92 -16.62
C LEU A 162 20.72 9.90 -17.20
N MET A 163 21.70 9.39 -17.95
CA MET A 163 22.62 10.23 -18.72
C MET A 163 21.86 10.92 -19.86
N THR A 164 21.28 12.08 -19.56
CA THR A 164 21.08 13.15 -20.55
C THR A 164 22.35 13.99 -20.61
N ASN A 165 23.07 13.93 -21.73
CA ASN A 165 24.10 14.92 -22.08
C ASN A 165 23.44 16.32 -22.02
N ASP A 166 23.90 17.33 -21.26
CA ASP A 166 25.26 17.74 -20.93
C ASP A 166 25.32 18.57 -19.62
N LEU A 167 26.55 18.73 -19.11
CA LEU A 167 27.03 19.65 -18.05
C LEU A 167 26.93 19.22 -16.56
N ILE A 168 28.03 19.54 -15.87
CA ILE A 168 28.47 19.17 -14.50
C ILE A 168 28.59 20.50 -13.69
N GLU A 169 28.65 20.60 -12.35
CA GLU A 169 28.96 19.62 -11.30
C GLU A 169 28.43 20.10 -9.92
N CYS A 170 28.15 19.17 -8.99
CA CYS A 170 27.97 19.49 -7.56
C CYS A 170 28.32 18.29 -6.65
N GLU A 171 29.55 18.24 -6.16
CA GLU A 171 29.95 17.28 -5.13
C GLU A 171 29.62 17.81 -3.71
N SER A 172 28.57 17.27 -3.08
CA SER A 172 28.48 17.18 -1.61
C SER A 172 27.34 16.24 -1.19
N GLY A 173 27.66 15.25 -0.35
CA GLY A 173 26.78 14.10 -0.07
C GLY A 173 25.36 14.43 0.38
N HIS A 174 24.42 14.37 -0.57
CA HIS A 174 22.98 14.34 -0.34
C HIS A 174 22.38 13.23 -1.19
N VAL A 175 21.47 12.44 -0.63
CA VAL A 175 20.78 11.36 -1.35
C VAL A 175 19.89 11.99 -2.43
N ALA A 176 20.26 11.78 -3.70
CA ALA A 176 19.50 12.27 -4.84
C ALA A 176 18.20 11.47 -4.99
N LYS A 177 17.08 12.21 -4.95
CA LYS A 177 15.70 11.70 -4.96
C LYS A 177 15.33 10.93 -6.24
N SER A 178 14.32 10.06 -6.15
CA SER A 178 13.96 9.10 -7.21
C SER A 178 12.70 9.45 -8.01
N ASP A 179 12.85 10.17 -9.12
CA ASP A 179 11.71 10.57 -9.97
C ASP A 179 11.12 9.43 -10.84
N ILE A 180 11.88 8.38 -11.13
CA ILE A 180 11.60 7.49 -12.29
C ILE A 180 10.35 6.61 -12.12
N GLY A 181 9.97 6.27 -10.88
CA GLY A 181 8.79 5.44 -10.60
C GLY A 181 7.46 6.20 -10.57
N LEU A 182 7.49 7.50 -10.23
CA LEU A 182 6.31 8.33 -10.01
C LEU A 182 5.76 8.92 -11.31
N LEU A 183 6.65 9.29 -12.25
CA LEU A 183 6.35 10.02 -13.48
C LEU A 183 5.22 9.43 -14.35
N ASN A 184 5.00 8.11 -14.36
CA ASN A 184 3.94 7.53 -15.19
C ASN A 184 2.55 7.74 -14.60
N THR A 185 2.41 7.63 -13.28
CA THR A 185 1.16 7.92 -12.57
C THR A 185 0.94 9.43 -12.49
N GLU A 186 1.98 10.21 -12.24
CA GLU A 186 1.91 11.68 -12.22
C GLU A 186 1.56 12.27 -13.58
N ARG A 187 2.11 11.77 -14.69
CA ARG A 187 1.67 12.18 -16.04
C ARG A 187 0.20 11.87 -16.25
N SER A 188 -0.26 10.66 -15.93
CA SER A 188 -1.65 10.27 -16.16
C SER A 188 -2.63 11.12 -15.32
N ILE A 189 -2.29 11.40 -14.07
CA ILE A 189 -3.08 12.29 -13.19
C ILE A 189 -3.02 13.75 -13.68
N SER A 190 -1.84 14.26 -14.03
CA SER A 190 -1.67 15.63 -14.53
C SER A 190 -2.37 15.87 -15.87
N GLU A 191 -2.29 14.91 -16.80
CA GLU A 191 -3.05 14.91 -18.05
C GLU A 191 -4.55 14.90 -17.78
N MET A 192 -5.02 14.09 -16.82
CA MET A 192 -6.44 14.02 -16.46
C MET A 192 -6.93 15.33 -15.82
N ILE A 193 -6.14 15.96 -14.94
CA ILE A 193 -6.43 17.28 -14.34
C ILE A 193 -6.46 18.38 -15.41
N ASN A 194 -5.43 18.47 -16.26
CA ASN A 194 -5.36 19.45 -17.34
C ASN A 194 -6.52 19.28 -18.34
N LYS A 195 -6.93 18.05 -18.61
CA LYS A 195 -8.05 17.73 -19.49
C LYS A 195 -9.41 18.08 -18.87
N MET A 196 -9.56 17.99 -17.55
CA MET A 196 -10.73 18.54 -16.85
C MET A 196 -10.75 20.07 -16.88
N SER A 197 -9.61 20.72 -16.60
CA SER A 197 -9.51 22.19 -16.59
C SER A 197 -9.69 22.85 -17.95
N SER A 198 -9.44 22.15 -19.06
CA SER A 198 -9.62 22.69 -20.41
C SER A 198 -11.09 22.63 -20.89
N ASN A 199 -11.91 21.77 -20.27
CA ASN A 199 -13.28 21.50 -20.72
C ASN A 199 -14.32 22.50 -20.17
N THR A 200 -13.92 23.40 -19.26
CA THR A 200 -14.79 24.43 -18.67
C THR A 200 -14.93 25.69 -19.52
N ASN A 201 -14.21 25.79 -20.63
CA ASN A 201 -14.11 27.02 -21.45
C ASN A 201 -15.01 27.01 -22.70
N HIS A 202 -16.10 26.23 -22.71
CA HIS A 202 -17.01 26.14 -23.88
C HIS A 202 -18.52 26.28 -23.55
N PHE A 203 -18.84 26.90 -22.42
CA PHE A 203 -20.19 27.40 -22.12
C PHE A 203 -20.12 28.88 -21.74
N GLY A 204 -20.00 29.74 -22.76
CA GLY A 204 -20.06 31.19 -22.71
C GLY A 204 -20.57 31.74 -24.04
#